data_AF-A0A8T2KRU5-F1
#
_entry.id   AF-A0A8T2KRU5-F1
#
_cell.length_a   1.000
_cell.length_b   1.000
_cell.length_c   1.000
_cell.angle_alpha   90.00
_cell.angle_beta   90.00
_cell.angle_gamma   90.00
#
_symmetry.space_group_name_H-M   'P 1'
#
loop_
_entity.id
_entity.type
_entity.pdbx_description
1 polymer ?
#
loop_
_entity_poly.entity_id
_entity_poly.type
_entity_poly.pdbx_seq_one_letter_code
_entity_poly.pdbx_strand_id
1 'polypeptide(L)'
;LLTKFEVALLRTPLDLDFLEFVCRQELYLLQALSRQVDVSPEILQALEEVFTMVRQQSDFTAPCTTVESVPGLRGRPKLEIKREQIVEMLQTNLPVSQIARIVGVSTSTFFRRMKEFDLSISESYSPISDEELDTIVTNIKNGMPAAGYRMVRGRLLSMGIRVQWRRIASSMHRVDSVGILCRLARLGCVVRTTYSVPGPLSLMHVDTNHKLIRYFVMYLSAATNNRASTAYHFFCQATQKYATEDLFSVHYTFLPRLQGDLDIFAEAWNNHPLRTEGNHSPEQLWRIGMLHTTIHQPEVL
;
A
#
# COMPACT_ATOMS: atom_id res chain seq x y z
N LEU A 1 -20.87 -14.12 16.05
CA LEU A 1 -20.27 -13.31 17.11
C LEU A 1 -19.16 -14.04 17.87
N LEU A 2 -19.49 -14.94 18.83
CA LEU A 2 -18.54 -15.49 19.81
C LEU A 2 -17.31 -16.17 19.20
N THR A 3 -17.48 -17.00 18.16
CA THR A 3 -16.37 -17.69 17.49
C THR A 3 -15.37 -16.75 16.83
N LYS A 4 -15.80 -15.58 16.32
CA LYS A 4 -14.89 -14.57 15.74
C LYS A 4 -14.10 -13.84 16.82
N PHE A 5 -14.73 -13.58 17.96
CA PHE A 5 -14.06 -12.99 19.12
C PHE A 5 -13.07 -13.97 19.75
N GLU A 6 -13.43 -15.24 19.89
CA GLU A 6 -12.51 -16.29 20.35
C GLU A 6 -11.27 -16.37 19.45
N VAL A 7 -11.45 -16.38 18.12
CA VAL A 7 -10.32 -16.38 17.17
C VAL A 7 -9.46 -15.12 17.31
N ALA A 8 -10.06 -13.95 17.57
CA ALA A 8 -9.31 -12.72 17.78
C ALA A 8 -8.53 -12.73 19.11
N LEU A 9 -9.12 -13.26 20.18
CA LEU A 9 -8.53 -13.35 21.52
C LEU A 9 -7.44 -14.44 21.62
N LEU A 10 -7.48 -15.45 20.75
CA LEU A 10 -6.47 -16.51 20.68
C LEU A 10 -5.18 -16.07 19.95
N ARG A 11 -5.16 -14.92 19.27
CA ARG A 11 -3.96 -14.38 18.62
C ARG A 11 -3.08 -13.65 19.64
N THR A 12 -1.79 -13.97 19.65
CA THR A 12 -0.77 -13.28 20.43
C THR A 12 0.34 -12.76 19.52
N PRO A 13 0.58 -11.43 19.45
CA PRO A 13 -0.15 -10.36 20.15
C PRO A 13 -1.60 -10.21 19.66
N LEU A 14 -2.42 -9.55 20.49
CA LEU A 14 -3.82 -9.30 20.17
C LEU A 14 -3.92 -8.43 18.91
N ASP A 15 -4.63 -8.93 17.90
CA ASP A 15 -4.81 -8.24 16.62
C ASP A 15 -5.92 -7.20 16.75
N LEU A 16 -5.57 -6.01 17.24
CA LEU A 16 -6.50 -4.92 17.51
C LEU A 16 -7.21 -4.42 16.23
N ASP A 17 -6.53 -4.45 15.09
CA ASP A 17 -7.10 -4.07 13.80
C ASP A 17 -8.19 -5.07 13.36
N PHE A 18 -7.91 -6.37 13.50
CA PHE A 18 -8.90 -7.41 13.26
C PHE A 18 -10.07 -7.33 14.23
N LEU A 19 -9.79 -7.06 15.52
CA LEU A 19 -10.82 -6.92 16.55
C LEU A 19 -11.71 -5.69 16.30
N GLU A 20 -11.13 -4.55 15.91
CA GLU A 20 -11.87 -3.35 15.51
C GLU A 20 -12.77 -3.64 14.31
N PHE A 21 -12.23 -4.32 13.30
CA PHE A 21 -12.98 -4.73 12.13
C PHE A 21 -14.17 -5.62 12.49
N VAL A 22 -13.95 -6.66 13.31
CA VAL A 22 -15.00 -7.59 13.75
C VAL A 22 -16.06 -6.85 14.57
N CYS A 23 -15.67 -6.03 15.54
CA CYS A 23 -16.61 -5.25 16.36
C CYS A 23 -17.47 -4.32 15.49
N ARG A 24 -16.86 -3.60 14.54
CA ARG A 24 -17.59 -2.69 13.63
C ARG A 24 -18.58 -3.43 12.74
N GLN A 25 -18.18 -4.57 12.18
CA GLN A 25 -19.04 -5.36 11.30
C GLN A 25 -20.24 -5.94 12.06
N GLU A 26 -20.00 -6.50 13.24
CA GLU A 26 -21.07 -7.12 14.03
C GLU A 26 -22.01 -6.06 14.64
N LEU A 27 -21.50 -4.88 15.01
CA LEU A 27 -22.34 -3.75 15.47
C LEU A 27 -23.30 -3.32 14.36
N TYR A 28 -22.78 -3.16 13.14
CA TYR A 28 -23.59 -2.80 11.98
C TYR A 28 -24.66 -3.86 11.66
N LEU A 29 -24.29 -5.15 11.72
CA LEU A 29 -25.23 -6.25 11.49
C LEU A 29 -26.34 -6.28 12.55
N LEU A 30 -25.99 -6.16 13.84
CA LEU A 30 -26.96 -6.19 14.94
C LEU A 30 -27.86 -4.94 14.94
N GLN A 31 -27.34 -3.76 14.59
CA GLN A 31 -28.14 -2.55 14.41
C GLN A 31 -29.08 -2.61 13.19
N ALA A 32 -28.69 -3.32 12.13
CA ALA A 32 -29.57 -3.56 10.99
C ALA A 32 -30.66 -4.59 11.33
N LEU A 33 -30.31 -5.65 12.08
CA LEU A 33 -31.21 -6.72 12.52
C LEU A 33 -32.17 -6.28 13.63
N SER A 34 -31.81 -5.33 14.50
CA SER A 34 -32.68 -4.82 15.57
C SER A 34 -33.96 -4.16 15.05
N ARG A 35 -34.00 -3.80 13.76
CA ARG A 35 -35.20 -3.30 13.07
C ARG A 35 -36.21 -4.40 12.72
N GLN A 36 -35.79 -5.65 12.74
CA GLN A 36 -36.57 -6.81 12.29
C GLN A 36 -36.72 -7.89 13.37
N VAL A 37 -35.81 -7.93 14.33
CA VAL A 37 -35.76 -8.90 15.43
C VAL A 37 -35.47 -8.16 16.73
N ASP A 38 -36.13 -8.56 17.82
CA ASP A 38 -35.86 -8.02 19.15
C ASP A 38 -34.47 -8.47 19.62
N VAL A 39 -33.52 -7.55 19.63
CA VAL A 39 -32.14 -7.78 20.07
C VAL A 39 -31.98 -7.12 21.43
N SER A 40 -31.53 -7.89 22.42
CA SER A 40 -31.32 -7.39 23.79
C SER A 40 -30.38 -6.16 23.78
N PRO A 41 -30.79 -5.05 24.42
CA PRO A 41 -30.02 -3.81 24.44
C PRO A 41 -28.67 -3.99 25.16
N GLU A 42 -28.58 -4.92 26.11
CA GLU A 42 -27.37 -5.25 26.86
C GLU A 42 -26.26 -5.77 25.93
N ILE A 43 -26.62 -6.55 24.90
CA ILE A 43 -25.66 -7.10 23.93
C ILE A 43 -25.13 -5.99 23.02
N LEU A 44 -26.01 -5.09 22.57
CA LEU A 44 -25.60 -3.93 21.74
C LEU A 44 -24.68 -2.99 22.51
N GLN A 45 -25.02 -2.71 23.77
CA GLN A 45 -24.22 -1.84 24.63
C GLN A 45 -22.86 -2.46 24.93
N ALA A 46 -22.79 -3.75 25.30
CA ALA A 46 -21.53 -4.43 25.53
C ALA A 46 -20.64 -4.43 24.27
N LEU A 47 -21.22 -4.61 23.08
CA LEU A 47 -20.47 -4.59 21.83
C LEU A 47 -19.97 -3.17 21.47
N GLU A 48 -20.77 -2.14 21.75
CA GLU A 48 -20.39 -0.74 21.57
C GLU A 48 -19.29 -0.31 22.54
N GLU A 49 -19.33 -0.79 23.79
CA GLU A 49 -18.27 -0.61 24.78
C GLU A 49 -16.96 -1.27 24.34
N VAL A 50 -17.00 -2.53 23.87
CA VAL A 50 -15.82 -3.22 23.34
C VAL A 50 -15.30 -2.52 22.09
N PHE A 51 -16.16 -2.11 21.16
CA PHE A 51 -15.75 -1.33 19.98
C PHE A 51 -15.06 -0.03 20.38
N THR A 52 -15.59 0.68 21.38
CA THR A 52 -15.02 1.94 21.87
C THR A 52 -13.67 1.70 22.55
N MET A 53 -13.54 0.67 23.38
CA MET A 53 -12.27 0.29 24.02
C MET A 53 -11.22 -0.09 23.00
N VAL A 54 -11.55 -0.93 22.02
CA VAL A 54 -10.62 -1.36 20.97
C VAL A 54 -10.21 -0.19 20.09
N ARG A 55 -11.13 0.72 19.77
CA ARG A 55 -10.84 1.93 18.98
C ARG A 55 -9.96 2.92 19.74
N GLN A 56 -10.22 3.12 21.03
CA GLN A 56 -9.35 3.92 21.89
C GLN A 56 -7.97 3.29 21.96
N GLN A 57 -7.90 1.97 22.10
CA GLN A 57 -6.63 1.25 22.18
C GLN A 57 -5.88 1.19 20.84
N SER A 58 -6.58 1.15 19.70
CA SER A 58 -5.97 1.28 18.36
C SER A 58 -5.44 2.68 18.11
N ASP A 59 -6.11 3.71 18.63
CA ASP A 59 -5.56 5.08 18.72
C ASP A 59 -4.34 5.16 19.67
N PHE A 60 -4.25 4.28 20.68
CA PHE A 60 -3.11 4.14 21.60
C PHE A 60 -2.05 3.11 21.17
N THR A 61 -2.24 2.32 20.10
CA THR A 61 -1.22 1.40 19.58
C THR A 61 -0.22 2.16 18.72
N ALA A 62 0.26 3.29 19.25
CA ALA A 62 1.48 3.92 18.81
C ALA A 62 2.65 3.24 19.54
N PRO A 63 3.79 2.99 18.87
CA PRO A 63 4.94 2.40 19.53
C PRO A 63 5.60 3.49 20.34
N CYS A 64 5.60 3.27 21.64
CA CYS A 64 6.64 3.55 22.61
C CYS A 64 7.97 4.07 22.03
N THR A 65 8.04 5.37 21.73
CA THR A 65 9.27 6.11 22.03
C THR A 65 8.92 6.96 23.24
N THR A 66 9.43 6.62 24.43
CA THR A 66 9.40 7.55 25.56
C THR A 66 10.26 8.75 25.19
N VAL A 67 9.63 9.78 24.63
CA VAL A 67 10.30 11.04 24.32
C VAL A 67 10.64 11.69 25.65
N GLU A 68 11.92 11.77 25.97
CA GLU A 68 12.38 12.33 27.23
C GLU A 68 11.90 13.79 27.37
N SER A 69 11.34 14.10 28.52
CA SER A 69 10.91 15.47 28.84
C SER A 69 12.06 16.21 29.51
N VAL A 70 12.65 17.15 28.80
CA VAL A 70 13.69 18.02 29.36
C VAL A 70 13.04 19.24 30.00
N PRO A 71 13.39 19.57 31.27
CA PRO A 71 12.90 20.79 31.91
C PRO A 71 13.39 22.02 31.14
N GLY A 72 12.45 22.85 30.69
CA GLY A 72 12.75 24.13 30.04
C GLY A 72 12.90 25.27 31.04
N LEU A 73 13.47 26.40 30.61
CA LEU A 73 13.64 27.59 31.45
C LEU A 73 12.30 28.21 31.90
N ARG A 74 11.23 28.08 31.10
CA ARG A 74 9.85 28.53 31.42
C ARG A 74 8.81 27.68 30.66
N GLY A 75 7.68 27.39 31.30
CA GLY A 75 6.52 26.73 30.68
C GLY A 75 6.54 25.19 30.75
N ARG A 76 5.70 24.54 29.92
CA ARG A 76 5.57 23.07 29.86
C ARG A 76 6.90 22.43 29.43
N PRO A 77 7.31 21.28 30.02
CA PRO A 77 8.54 20.57 29.66
C PRO A 77 8.67 20.30 28.15
N LYS A 78 9.90 20.38 27.64
CA LYS A 78 10.20 20.18 26.22
C LYS A 78 10.34 18.68 25.96
N LEU A 79 9.58 18.16 25.00
CA LEU A 79 9.81 16.81 24.47
C LEU A 79 11.06 16.83 23.57
N GLU A 80 12.11 16.14 23.97
CA GLU A 80 13.39 16.05 23.26
C GLU A 80 13.36 14.93 22.22
N ILE A 81 13.48 15.31 20.96
CA ILE A 81 13.65 14.37 19.84
C ILE A 81 15.01 14.69 19.25
N LYS A 82 15.89 13.67 19.21
CA LYS A 82 17.26 13.82 18.69
C LYS A 82 17.22 14.15 17.19
N ARG A 83 18.19 14.92 16.71
CA ARG A 83 18.27 15.32 15.30
C ARG A 83 18.40 14.10 14.38
N GLU A 84 19.23 13.14 14.78
CA GLU A 84 19.50 11.91 14.02
C GLU A 84 18.21 11.11 13.82
N GLN A 85 17.39 11.01 14.86
CA GLN A 85 16.10 10.31 14.82
C GLN A 85 15.12 10.97 13.85
N ILE A 86 15.08 12.30 13.79
CA ILE A 86 14.23 13.02 12.82
C ILE A 86 14.72 12.77 11.39
N VAL A 87 16.04 12.80 11.16
CA VAL A 87 16.62 12.56 9.83
C VAL A 87 16.31 11.14 9.34
N GLU A 88 16.52 10.14 10.19
CA GLU A 88 16.20 8.74 9.90
C GLU A 88 14.71 8.57 9.57
N MET A 89 13.83 9.18 10.36
CA MET A 89 12.39 9.13 10.12
C MET A 89 12.00 9.83 8.81
N LEU A 90 12.66 10.92 8.42
CA LEU A 90 12.39 11.60 7.15
C LEU A 90 12.83 10.75 5.94
N GLN A 91 13.89 9.93 6.10
CA GLN A 91 14.31 8.95 5.09
C GLN A 91 13.28 7.82 4.89
N THR A 92 12.35 7.61 5.83
CA THR A 92 11.29 6.60 5.67
C THR A 92 10.26 6.93 4.59
N ASN A 93 10.29 8.14 4.02
CA ASN A 93 9.31 8.67 3.08
C ASN A 93 7.86 8.64 3.59
N LEU A 94 7.64 8.45 4.89
CA LEU A 94 6.33 8.54 5.53
C LEU A 94 5.84 9.99 5.60
N PRO A 95 4.52 10.23 5.59
CA PRO A 95 4.00 11.56 5.86
C PRO A 95 4.32 11.98 7.30
N VAL A 96 4.61 13.26 7.51
CA VAL A 96 4.98 13.80 8.83
C VAL A 96 3.90 13.58 9.88
N SER A 97 2.63 13.54 9.47
CA SER A 97 1.52 13.16 10.36
C SER A 97 1.68 11.77 10.93
N GLN A 98 2.11 10.82 10.11
CA GLN A 98 2.33 9.44 10.52
C GLN A 98 3.61 9.31 11.36
N ILE A 99 4.68 10.01 10.99
CA ILE A 99 5.91 10.04 11.79
C ILE A 99 5.62 10.60 13.19
N ALA A 100 4.90 11.70 13.29
CA ALA A 100 4.52 12.29 14.58
C ALA A 100 3.68 11.33 15.43
N ARG A 101 2.76 10.59 14.79
CA ARG A 101 1.97 9.54 15.45
C ARG A 101 2.85 8.40 15.97
N ILE A 102 3.81 7.92 15.17
CA ILE A 102 4.76 6.87 15.58
C ILE A 102 5.62 7.33 16.76
N VAL A 103 6.07 8.58 16.77
CA VAL A 103 6.90 9.15 17.86
C VAL A 103 6.07 9.46 19.11
N GLY A 104 4.73 9.50 19.02
CA GLY A 104 3.86 9.85 20.13
C GLY A 104 3.80 11.36 20.43
N VAL A 105 4.07 12.21 19.43
CA VAL A 105 4.01 13.68 19.58
C VAL A 105 2.98 14.31 18.64
N SER A 106 2.53 15.52 18.99
CA SER A 106 1.71 16.29 18.06
C SER A 106 2.51 16.66 16.81
N THR A 107 1.85 16.73 15.66
CA THR A 107 2.45 17.22 14.40
C THR A 107 3.10 18.59 14.57
N SER A 108 2.47 19.48 15.33
CA SER A 108 3.01 20.81 15.68
C SER A 108 4.32 20.74 16.48
N THR A 109 4.45 19.77 17.39
CA THR A 109 5.68 19.57 18.16
C THR A 109 6.80 19.05 17.26
N PHE A 110 6.48 18.12 16.36
CA PHE A 110 7.43 17.59 15.39
C PHE A 110 7.94 18.69 14.43
N PHE A 111 7.03 19.50 13.86
CA PHE A 111 7.41 20.64 13.01
C PHE A 111 8.27 21.68 13.73
N ARG A 112 7.99 21.94 15.01
CA ARG A 112 8.83 22.83 15.83
C ARG A 112 10.23 22.27 16.01
N ARG A 113 10.39 20.96 16.25
CA ARG A 113 11.71 20.31 16.32
C ARG A 113 12.44 20.33 14.98
N MET A 114 11.73 20.09 13.87
CA MET A 114 12.32 20.23 12.53
C MET A 114 12.88 21.65 12.32
N LYS A 115 12.12 22.68 12.71
CA LYS A 115 12.55 24.08 12.60
C LYS A 115 13.73 24.41 13.52
N GLU A 116 13.80 23.83 14.72
CA GLU A 116 14.93 24.03 15.64
C GLU A 116 16.26 23.47 15.09
N PHE A 117 16.19 22.42 14.27
CA PHE A 117 17.36 21.81 13.62
C PHE A 117 17.56 22.26 12.17
N ASP A 118 16.82 23.28 11.72
CA ASP A 118 16.78 23.78 10.34
C ASP A 118 16.54 22.68 9.28
N LEU A 119 15.80 21.64 9.64
CA LEU A 119 15.45 20.55 8.74
C LEU A 119 14.20 20.91 7.93
N SER A 120 14.32 20.91 6.60
CA SER A 120 13.18 21.15 5.71
C SER A 120 12.75 19.89 4.95
N ILE A 121 11.43 19.68 4.83
CA ILE A 121 10.88 18.66 3.91
C ILE A 121 11.33 18.95 2.48
N SER A 122 11.60 20.20 2.12
CA SER A 122 12.05 20.56 0.78
C SER A 122 13.40 19.92 0.42
N GLU A 123 14.27 19.73 1.40
CA GLU A 123 15.59 19.10 1.22
C GLU A 123 15.49 17.59 0.98
N SER A 124 14.35 16.97 1.32
CA SER A 124 14.09 15.56 0.99
C SER A 124 13.76 15.34 -0.48
N TYR A 125 13.47 16.39 -1.26
CA TYR A 125 13.27 16.26 -2.70
C TYR A 125 14.61 16.29 -3.43
N SER A 126 14.75 15.44 -4.43
CA SER A 126 15.95 15.38 -5.26
C SER A 126 16.07 16.66 -6.11
N PRO A 127 17.27 17.27 -6.21
CA PRO A 127 17.52 18.45 -7.03
C PRO A 127 17.64 18.07 -8.51
N ILE A 128 16.53 17.62 -9.10
CA ILE A 128 16.45 17.23 -10.52
C ILE A 128 15.77 18.32 -11.33
N SER A 129 16.25 18.60 -12.55
CA SER A 129 15.60 19.49 -13.51
C SER A 129 14.33 18.88 -14.12
N ASP A 130 13.50 19.68 -14.79
CA ASP A 130 12.28 19.18 -15.43
C ASP A 130 12.62 18.34 -16.68
N GLU A 131 13.70 18.68 -17.38
CA GLU A 131 14.19 18.00 -18.58
C GLU A 131 14.78 16.61 -18.26
N GLU A 132 15.58 16.52 -17.19
CA GLU A 132 16.07 15.25 -16.68
C GLU A 132 14.91 14.37 -16.19
N LEU A 133 13.94 14.96 -15.48
CA LEU A 133 12.76 14.25 -15.04
C LEU A 133 11.98 13.67 -16.23
N ASP A 134 11.77 14.46 -17.29
CA ASP A 134 11.08 14.01 -18.50
C ASP A 134 11.82 12.86 -19.20
N THR A 135 13.16 12.92 -19.23
CA THR A 135 13.99 11.83 -19.78
C THR A 135 13.81 10.54 -18.98
N ILE A 136 13.84 10.62 -17.64
CA ILE A 136 13.64 9.46 -16.77
C ILE A 136 12.21 8.92 -16.91
N VAL A 137 11.19 9.79 -16.92
CA VAL A 137 9.80 9.38 -17.11
C VAL A 137 9.61 8.71 -18.47
N THR A 138 10.26 9.20 -19.53
CA THR A 138 10.23 8.56 -20.86
C THR A 138 10.81 7.15 -20.80
N ASN A 139 11.95 6.96 -20.13
CA ASN A 139 12.55 5.64 -19.96
C ASN A 139 11.65 4.69 -19.17
N ILE A 140 11.01 5.18 -18.10
CA ILE A 140 10.03 4.41 -17.32
C ILE A 140 8.83 4.02 -18.19
N LYS A 141 8.33 4.93 -19.04
CA LYS A 141 7.21 4.67 -19.95
C LYS A 141 7.57 3.67 -21.06
N ASN A 142 8.80 3.66 -21.53
CA ASN A 142 9.27 2.66 -22.50
C ASN A 142 9.24 1.23 -21.90
N GLY A 143 9.69 1.07 -20.66
CA GLY A 143 9.60 -0.19 -19.93
C GLY A 143 8.16 -0.55 -19.53
N MET A 144 7.36 0.44 -19.13
CA MET A 144 5.99 0.26 -18.64
C MET A 144 5.00 1.24 -19.31
N PRO A 145 4.55 0.99 -20.56
CA PRO A 145 3.70 1.93 -21.29
C PRO A 145 2.32 2.14 -20.66
N ALA A 146 1.82 1.15 -19.91
CA ALA A 146 0.56 1.25 -19.19
C ALA A 146 0.69 1.93 -17.82
N ALA A 147 1.91 2.28 -17.38
CA ALA A 147 2.14 2.92 -16.09
C ALA A 147 1.42 4.28 -16.02
N GLY A 148 0.60 4.45 -14.98
CA GLY A 148 0.00 5.72 -14.60
C GLY A 148 0.81 6.47 -13.54
N TYR A 149 0.33 7.64 -13.14
CA TYR A 149 1.05 8.56 -12.23
C TYR A 149 1.58 7.90 -10.95
N ARG A 150 0.77 7.04 -10.30
CA ARG A 150 1.17 6.36 -9.06
C ARG A 150 2.30 5.35 -9.28
N MET A 151 2.27 4.62 -10.40
CA MET A 151 3.33 3.67 -10.76
C MET A 151 4.63 4.39 -11.10
N VAL A 152 4.53 5.48 -11.88
CA VAL A 152 5.70 6.31 -12.22
C VAL A 152 6.32 6.91 -10.97
N ARG A 153 5.50 7.41 -10.03
CA ARG A 153 5.98 7.87 -8.73
C ARG A 153 6.66 6.76 -7.93
N GLY A 154 6.06 5.57 -7.87
CA GLY A 154 6.65 4.42 -7.19
C GLY A 154 8.01 4.04 -7.78
N ARG A 155 8.13 4.05 -9.11
CA ARG A 155 9.40 3.77 -9.81
C ARG A 155 10.46 4.84 -9.57
N LEU A 156 10.09 6.12 -9.57
CA LEU A 156 11.03 7.20 -9.22
C LEU A 156 11.55 7.03 -7.78
N LEU A 157 10.66 6.69 -6.84
CA LEU A 157 11.05 6.43 -5.45
C LEU A 157 11.95 5.21 -5.30
N SER A 158 11.71 4.12 -6.06
CA SER A 158 12.59 2.94 -6.04
C SER A 158 13.99 3.26 -6.57
N MET A 159 14.11 4.25 -7.45
CA MET A 159 15.39 4.80 -7.93
C MET A 159 16.00 5.84 -6.97
N GLY A 160 15.38 6.08 -5.80
CA GLY A 160 15.83 7.08 -4.82
C GLY A 160 15.49 8.53 -5.20
N ILE A 161 14.70 8.74 -6.24
CA ILE A 161 14.33 10.06 -6.76
C ILE A 161 12.99 10.49 -6.16
N ARG A 162 13.02 11.49 -5.29
CA ARG A 162 11.81 12.03 -4.65
C ARG A 162 11.45 13.38 -5.28
N VAL A 163 10.28 13.44 -5.91
CA VAL A 163 9.80 14.62 -6.65
C VAL A 163 8.39 15.01 -6.20
N GLN A 164 8.04 16.30 -6.28
CA GLN A 164 6.68 16.74 -5.98
C GLN A 164 5.66 16.17 -6.98
N TRP A 165 4.46 15.84 -6.50
CA TRP A 165 3.37 15.30 -7.32
C TRP A 165 3.05 16.16 -8.55
N ARG A 166 3.03 17.50 -8.39
CA ARG A 166 2.74 18.44 -9.48
C ARG A 166 3.76 18.34 -10.62
N ARG A 167 5.05 18.15 -10.30
CA ARG A 167 6.11 18.02 -11.31
C ARG A 167 6.01 16.68 -12.04
N ILE A 168 5.77 15.58 -11.30
CA ILE A 168 5.53 14.26 -11.91
C ILE A 168 4.31 14.32 -12.86
N ALA A 169 3.22 14.95 -12.43
CA ALA A 169 2.04 15.11 -13.26
C ALA A 169 2.34 15.93 -14.53
N SER A 170 3.06 17.05 -14.39
CA SER A 170 3.44 17.92 -15.51
C SER A 170 4.34 17.17 -16.50
N SER A 171 5.34 16.46 -16.00
CA SER A 171 6.23 15.60 -16.79
C SER A 171 5.46 14.52 -17.55
N MET A 172 4.55 13.82 -16.89
CA MET A 172 3.67 12.83 -17.52
C MET A 172 2.77 13.43 -18.60
N HIS A 173 2.28 14.66 -18.43
CA HIS A 173 1.52 15.35 -19.47
C HIS A 173 2.39 15.72 -20.68
N ARG A 174 3.66 16.07 -20.48
CA ARG A 174 4.61 16.38 -21.57
C ARG A 174 5.02 15.11 -22.33
N VAL A 175 5.28 14.02 -21.61
CA VAL A 175 5.83 12.76 -22.17
C VAL A 175 4.75 11.80 -22.68
N ASP A 176 3.59 11.69 -22.00
CA ASP A 176 2.58 10.65 -22.24
C ASP A 176 1.16 11.24 -22.42
N SER A 177 1.04 12.42 -23.01
CA SER A 177 -0.27 13.05 -23.29
C SER A 177 -1.21 12.10 -24.04
N VAL A 178 -0.72 11.45 -25.09
CA VAL A 178 -1.49 10.49 -25.90
C VAL A 178 -1.89 9.27 -25.09
N GLY A 179 -0.99 8.67 -24.30
CA GLY A 179 -1.32 7.50 -23.48
C GLY A 179 -2.30 7.82 -22.36
N ILE A 180 -2.29 9.05 -21.81
CA ILE A 180 -3.31 9.53 -20.89
C ILE A 180 -4.67 9.62 -21.60
N LEU A 181 -4.72 10.24 -22.78
CA LEU A 181 -5.96 10.39 -23.57
C LEU A 181 -6.51 9.04 -24.01
N CYS A 182 -5.67 8.13 -24.48
CA CYS A 182 -6.08 6.77 -24.84
C CYS A 182 -6.65 6.02 -23.64
N ARG A 183 -6.09 6.19 -22.44
CA ARG A 183 -6.65 5.58 -21.22
C ARG A 183 -8.00 6.19 -20.86
N LEU A 184 -8.15 7.50 -20.94
CA LEU A 184 -9.43 8.18 -20.71
C LEU A 184 -10.51 7.72 -21.70
N ALA A 185 -10.15 7.61 -22.99
CA ALA A 185 -11.07 7.19 -24.04
C ALA A 185 -11.43 5.69 -23.95
N ARG A 186 -10.46 4.81 -23.63
CA ARG A 186 -10.66 3.35 -23.57
C ARG A 186 -11.34 2.89 -22.28
N LEU A 187 -11.02 3.49 -21.13
CA LEU A 187 -11.58 3.07 -19.86
C LEU A 187 -13.05 3.53 -19.70
N GLY A 188 -13.48 4.52 -20.49
CA GLY A 188 -14.69 5.28 -20.19
C GLY A 188 -14.58 5.92 -18.80
N CYS A 189 -15.59 6.68 -18.39
CA CYS A 189 -15.74 6.94 -16.97
C CYS A 189 -16.09 5.61 -16.30
N VAL A 190 -15.14 4.98 -15.59
CA VAL A 190 -15.44 3.79 -14.78
C VAL A 190 -16.32 4.25 -13.62
N VAL A 191 -17.63 4.14 -13.82
CA VAL A 191 -18.62 4.34 -12.77
C VAL A 191 -18.42 3.23 -11.77
N ARG A 192 -17.72 3.53 -10.67
CA ARG A 192 -17.59 2.58 -9.56
C ARG A 192 -18.95 2.42 -8.92
N THR A 193 -19.52 1.23 -9.04
CA THR A 193 -20.75 0.86 -8.34
C THR A 193 -20.41 0.50 -6.90
N THR A 194 -21.19 1.02 -5.96
CA THR A 194 -21.19 0.50 -4.60
C THR A 194 -21.93 -0.84 -4.62
N TYR A 195 -21.25 -1.92 -4.23
CA TYR A 195 -21.89 -3.22 -4.11
C TYR A 195 -22.79 -3.23 -2.87
N SER A 196 -24.07 -3.54 -3.06
CA SER A 196 -24.98 -3.90 -1.97
C SER A 196 -25.21 -5.41 -2.06
N VAL A 197 -24.80 -6.13 -1.02
CA VAL A 197 -24.77 -7.59 -1.02
C VAL A 197 -25.57 -8.12 0.18
N PRO A 198 -26.45 -9.11 0.00
CA PRO A 198 -27.39 -9.56 1.03
C PRO A 198 -26.75 -10.29 2.22
N GLY A 199 -25.47 -10.66 2.12
CA GLY A 199 -24.72 -11.26 3.21
C GLY A 199 -23.26 -11.60 2.86
N PRO A 200 -22.46 -12.04 3.84
CA PRO A 200 -21.08 -12.49 3.60
C PRO A 200 -21.02 -13.57 2.52
N LEU A 201 -19.98 -13.56 1.67
CA LEU A 201 -19.74 -14.51 0.56
C LEU A 201 -20.76 -14.46 -0.60
N SER A 202 -21.77 -13.60 -0.56
CA SER A 202 -22.73 -13.46 -1.68
C SER A 202 -22.15 -12.79 -2.93
N LEU A 203 -21.00 -12.12 -2.80
CA LEU A 203 -20.20 -11.62 -3.91
C LEU A 203 -18.73 -11.90 -3.65
N MET A 204 -18.08 -12.61 -4.58
CA MET A 204 -16.65 -12.86 -4.55
C MET A 204 -16.01 -11.99 -5.64
N HIS A 205 -15.21 -11.02 -5.21
CA HIS A 205 -14.43 -10.18 -6.13
C HIS A 205 -13.05 -10.80 -6.33
N VAL A 206 -12.72 -11.18 -7.57
CA VAL A 206 -11.39 -11.67 -7.93
C VAL A 206 -10.67 -10.54 -8.65
N ASP A 207 -9.85 -9.78 -7.91
CA ASP A 207 -9.02 -8.72 -8.48
C ASP A 207 -7.73 -9.34 -9.04
N THR A 208 -7.58 -9.35 -10.36
CA THR A 208 -6.32 -9.77 -10.98
C THR A 208 -5.48 -8.55 -11.29
N ASN A 209 -4.16 -8.64 -11.12
CA ASN A 209 -3.23 -7.55 -11.42
C ASN A 209 -3.08 -7.35 -12.94
N HIS A 210 -4.12 -6.78 -13.57
CA HIS A 210 -4.21 -6.47 -14.99
C HIS A 210 -3.12 -5.50 -15.49
N LYS A 211 -2.29 -4.95 -14.59
CA LYS A 211 -1.10 -4.16 -14.95
C LYS A 211 0.04 -5.01 -15.55
N LEU A 212 -0.02 -6.34 -15.40
CA LEU A 212 1.00 -7.30 -15.87
C LEU A 212 0.59 -8.06 -17.15
N ILE A 213 -0.50 -7.68 -17.83
CA ILE A 213 -1.04 -8.39 -19.00
C ILE A 213 -0.04 -8.48 -20.17
N ARG A 214 0.99 -7.63 -20.21
CA ARG A 214 1.95 -7.54 -21.32
C ARG A 214 2.63 -8.88 -21.65
N TYR A 215 2.68 -9.80 -20.69
CA TYR A 215 3.41 -11.08 -20.81
C TYR A 215 2.63 -12.33 -20.41
N PHE A 216 1.32 -12.23 -20.20
CA PHE A 216 0.45 -13.42 -20.19
C PHE A 216 0.26 -13.96 -21.62
N VAL A 217 1.37 -14.12 -22.36
CA VAL A 217 1.45 -14.87 -23.61
C VAL A 217 1.88 -16.28 -23.24
N MET A 218 1.02 -16.96 -22.51
CA MET A 218 1.14 -18.40 -22.38
C MET A 218 0.48 -18.98 -23.63
N TYR A 219 1.29 -19.12 -24.68
CA TYR A 219 1.01 -19.80 -25.95
C TYR A 219 -0.41 -19.60 -26.51
N LEU A 220 -0.58 -18.51 -27.28
CA LEU A 220 -1.53 -18.30 -28.40
C LEU A 220 -2.86 -19.07 -28.40
N SER A 221 -3.51 -19.19 -27.25
CA SER A 221 -4.88 -19.69 -27.16
C SER A 221 -5.63 -18.79 -26.20
N ALA A 222 -6.66 -18.12 -26.71
CA ALA A 222 -7.44 -17.20 -25.93
C ALA A 222 -8.29 -17.98 -24.92
N ALA A 223 -7.99 -17.82 -23.62
CA ALA A 223 -8.86 -18.31 -22.56
C ALA A 223 -9.75 -17.19 -22.04
N THR A 224 -11.02 -17.53 -21.81
CA THR A 224 -11.99 -16.67 -21.13
C THR A 224 -11.87 -16.74 -19.60
N ASN A 225 -10.90 -17.49 -19.08
CA ASN A 225 -10.67 -17.67 -17.65
C ASN A 225 -9.17 -17.85 -17.33
N ASN A 226 -8.82 -17.59 -16.07
CA ASN A 226 -7.46 -17.67 -15.53
C ASN A 226 -7.22 -18.93 -14.67
N ARG A 227 -7.97 -20.02 -14.90
CA ARG A 227 -7.82 -21.24 -14.09
C ARG A 227 -6.46 -21.89 -14.34
N ALA A 228 -5.83 -22.41 -13.27
CA ALA A 228 -4.56 -23.14 -13.35
C ALA A 228 -4.66 -24.37 -14.28
N SER A 229 -5.82 -25.03 -14.35
CA SER A 229 -6.07 -26.14 -15.27
C SER A 229 -6.00 -25.72 -16.74
N THR A 230 -6.49 -24.53 -17.08
CA THR A 230 -6.45 -23.96 -18.43
C THR A 230 -5.02 -23.60 -18.82
N ALA A 231 -4.27 -23.02 -17.89
CA ALA A 231 -2.84 -22.73 -18.03
C ALA A 231 -2.02 -24.01 -18.30
N TYR A 232 -2.23 -25.04 -17.47
CA TYR A 232 -1.58 -26.34 -17.62
C TYR A 232 -1.93 -27.03 -18.94
N HIS A 233 -3.20 -26.95 -19.37
CA HIS A 233 -3.63 -27.51 -20.64
C HIS A 233 -2.93 -26.84 -21.83
N PHE A 234 -2.83 -25.51 -21.86
CA PHE A 234 -2.10 -24.80 -22.91
C PHE A 234 -0.60 -25.09 -22.87
N PHE A 235 -0.02 -25.25 -21.69
CA PHE A 235 1.37 -25.67 -21.53
C PHE A 235 1.61 -27.05 -22.13
N CYS A 236 0.81 -28.06 -21.76
CA CYS A 236 0.91 -29.41 -22.33
C CYS A 236 0.67 -29.45 -23.83
N GLN A 237 -0.26 -28.64 -24.33
CA GLN A 237 -0.53 -28.55 -25.77
C GLN A 237 0.66 -27.92 -26.53
N ALA A 238 1.31 -26.91 -25.94
CA ALA A 238 2.49 -26.30 -26.52
C ALA A 238 3.69 -27.26 -26.53
N THR A 239 3.91 -28.01 -25.45
CA THR A 239 5.00 -29.01 -25.37
C THR A 239 4.79 -30.21 -26.30
N GLN A 240 3.55 -30.54 -26.66
CA GLN A 240 3.24 -31.56 -27.65
C GLN A 240 3.37 -31.07 -29.10
N LYS A 241 3.16 -29.77 -29.35
CA LYS A 241 3.09 -29.20 -30.70
C LYS A 241 4.42 -28.63 -31.21
N TYR A 242 5.29 -28.18 -30.32
CA TYR A 242 6.58 -27.57 -30.67
C TYR A 242 7.73 -28.40 -30.12
N ALA A 243 8.86 -28.42 -30.84
CA ALA A 243 10.04 -29.13 -30.35
C ALA A 243 10.53 -28.52 -29.04
N THR A 244 11.11 -29.33 -28.16
CA THR A 244 11.71 -28.86 -26.89
C THR A 244 12.76 -27.77 -27.12
N GLU A 245 13.43 -27.80 -28.28
CA GLU A 245 14.40 -26.81 -28.73
C GLU A 245 13.77 -25.45 -29.07
N ASP A 246 12.57 -25.43 -29.66
CA ASP A 246 11.80 -24.21 -29.93
C ASP A 246 11.32 -23.58 -28.63
N LEU A 247 10.82 -24.40 -27.71
CA LEU A 247 10.40 -23.97 -26.36
C LEU A 247 11.57 -23.42 -25.55
N PHE A 248 12.73 -24.08 -25.63
CA PHE A 248 13.97 -23.60 -25.01
C PHE A 248 14.38 -22.25 -25.62
N SER A 249 14.35 -22.11 -26.94
CA SER A 249 14.73 -20.87 -27.63
C SER A 249 13.81 -19.69 -27.26
N VAL A 250 12.50 -19.96 -27.15
CA VAL A 250 11.52 -18.98 -26.66
C VAL A 250 11.81 -18.61 -25.22
N HIS A 251 11.95 -19.59 -24.30
CA HIS A 251 12.25 -19.30 -22.90
C HIS A 251 13.59 -18.55 -22.75
N TYR A 252 14.65 -18.97 -23.43
CA TYR A 252 15.95 -18.32 -23.40
C TYR A 252 15.87 -16.86 -23.86
N THR A 253 15.06 -16.57 -24.88
CA THR A 253 14.92 -15.21 -25.42
C THR A 253 14.03 -14.33 -24.55
N PHE A 254 12.90 -14.86 -24.06
CA PHE A 254 11.86 -14.07 -23.41
C PHE A 254 11.97 -14.07 -21.89
N LEU A 255 12.33 -15.18 -21.24
CA LEU A 255 12.34 -15.31 -19.78
C LEU A 255 13.21 -14.24 -19.09
N PRO A 256 14.43 -13.91 -19.56
CA PRO A 256 15.22 -12.84 -18.95
C PRO A 256 14.55 -11.47 -19.06
N ARG A 257 13.84 -11.21 -20.16
CA ARG A 257 13.11 -9.95 -20.39
C ARG A 257 11.88 -9.87 -19.48
N LEU A 258 11.14 -10.98 -19.37
CA LEU A 258 10.00 -11.11 -18.47
C LEU A 258 10.40 -10.88 -17.03
N GLN A 259 11.48 -11.52 -16.59
CA GLN A 259 12.00 -11.37 -15.24
C GLN A 259 12.38 -9.92 -14.98
N GLY A 260 13.13 -9.27 -15.89
CA GLY A 260 13.49 -7.86 -15.75
C GLY A 260 12.28 -6.93 -15.63
N ASP A 261 11.21 -7.18 -16.39
CA ASP A 261 9.98 -6.39 -16.28
C ASP A 261 9.21 -6.66 -14.98
N LEU A 262 9.23 -7.89 -14.47
CA LEU A 262 8.66 -8.25 -13.18
C LEU A 262 9.43 -7.61 -12.03
N ASP A 263 10.76 -7.59 -12.10
CA ASP A 263 11.63 -6.96 -11.11
C ASP A 263 11.36 -5.44 -11.07
N ILE A 264 11.30 -4.80 -12.24
CA ILE A 264 10.96 -3.38 -12.37
C ILE A 264 9.58 -3.09 -11.76
N PHE A 265 8.60 -3.95 -12.05
CA PHE A 265 7.25 -3.83 -11.52
C PHE A 265 7.24 -3.99 -10.00
N ALA A 266 7.91 -5.00 -9.46
CA ALA A 266 7.96 -5.28 -8.03
C ALA A 266 8.58 -4.09 -7.26
N GLU A 267 9.72 -3.60 -7.72
CA GLU A 267 10.39 -2.42 -7.12
C GLU A 267 9.50 -1.18 -7.12
N ALA A 268 8.80 -0.92 -8.23
CA ALA A 268 7.88 0.21 -8.34
C ALA A 268 6.61 0.00 -7.48
N TRP A 269 6.10 -1.23 -7.40
CA TRP A 269 4.90 -1.59 -6.64
C TRP A 269 5.13 -1.51 -5.13
N ASN A 270 6.31 -1.89 -4.65
CA ASN A 270 6.69 -1.75 -3.24
C ASN A 270 6.61 -0.28 -2.77
N ASN A 271 6.82 0.66 -3.68
CA ASN A 271 6.70 2.10 -3.46
C ASN A 271 5.37 2.70 -3.96
N HIS A 272 4.45 1.87 -4.47
CA HIS A 272 3.16 2.32 -5.01
C HIS A 272 2.13 2.48 -3.87
N PRO A 273 1.55 3.68 -3.69
CA PRO A 273 0.53 3.91 -2.65
C PRO A 273 -0.75 3.08 -2.86
N LEU A 274 -1.20 2.38 -1.82
CA LEU A 274 -2.44 1.60 -1.81
C LEU A 274 -3.58 2.43 -1.23
N ARG A 275 -4.69 2.57 -1.96
CA ARG A 275 -5.81 3.42 -1.54
C ARG A 275 -6.53 2.86 -0.29
N THR A 276 -6.62 1.55 -0.15
CA THR A 276 -7.27 0.89 0.99
C THR A 276 -6.47 1.07 2.28
N GLU A 277 -5.15 1.21 2.16
CA GLU A 277 -4.21 1.33 3.29
C GLU A 277 -3.80 2.78 3.55
N GLY A 278 -4.75 3.71 3.52
CA GLY A 278 -4.47 5.13 3.82
C GLY A 278 -3.50 5.83 2.85
N ASN A 279 -3.31 5.29 1.64
CA ASN A 279 -2.30 5.71 0.66
C ASN A 279 -0.85 5.44 1.11
N HIS A 280 -0.62 4.47 1.99
CA HIS A 280 0.71 3.93 2.24
C HIS A 280 1.11 2.92 1.17
N SER A 281 2.40 2.86 0.83
CA SER A 281 2.95 1.81 -0.02
C SER A 281 3.28 0.55 0.80
N PRO A 282 3.43 -0.63 0.17
CA PRO A 282 3.88 -1.84 0.87
C PRO A 282 5.15 -1.63 1.70
N GLU A 283 6.15 -0.94 1.14
CA GLU A 283 7.40 -0.58 1.83
C GLU A 283 7.15 0.31 3.06
N GLN A 284 6.23 1.27 2.96
CA GLN A 284 5.87 2.12 4.08
C GLN A 284 5.12 1.36 5.18
N LEU A 285 4.20 0.46 4.79
CA LEU A 285 3.49 -0.40 5.74
C LEU A 285 4.44 -1.35 6.46
N TRP A 286 5.41 -1.91 5.73
CA TRP A 286 6.47 -2.73 6.31
C TRP A 286 7.28 -1.94 7.33
N ARG A 287 7.73 -0.72 6.99
CA ARG A 287 8.47 0.16 7.90
C ARG A 287 7.65 0.56 9.12
N ILE A 288 6.36 0.86 8.95
CA ILE A 288 5.44 1.10 10.06
C ILE A 288 5.40 -0.17 10.94
N GLY A 289 5.20 -1.35 10.36
CA GLY A 289 5.21 -2.61 11.08
C GLY A 289 6.49 -2.85 11.89
N MET A 290 7.66 -2.58 11.31
CA MET A 290 8.96 -2.69 12.01
C MET A 290 9.13 -1.66 13.13
N LEU A 291 8.59 -0.46 12.96
CA LEU A 291 8.61 0.58 14.01
C LEU A 291 7.61 0.25 15.13
N HIS A 292 6.54 -0.48 14.83
CA HIS A 292 5.50 -0.88 15.77
C HIS A 292 5.76 -2.18 16.51
N THR A 293 6.51 -3.09 15.89
CA THR A 293 6.76 -4.41 16.42
C THR A 293 8.25 -4.68 16.34
N THR A 294 8.88 -5.01 17.46
CA THR A 294 10.28 -5.48 17.52
C THR A 294 10.37 -6.87 16.87
N ILE A 295 10.22 -6.95 15.54
CA ILE A 295 10.29 -8.19 14.79
C ILE A 295 11.78 -8.43 14.48
N HIS A 296 12.33 -9.52 15.01
CA HIS A 296 13.62 -10.03 14.56
C HIS A 296 13.53 -10.29 13.07
N GLN A 297 14.39 -9.63 12.28
CA GLN A 297 14.47 -9.88 10.84
C GLN A 297 14.60 -11.39 10.61
N PRO A 298 13.76 -12.00 9.76
CA PRO A 298 14.02 -13.37 9.34
C PRO A 298 15.39 -13.36 8.63
N GLU A 299 16.29 -14.23 9.09
CA GLU A 299 17.57 -14.45 8.41
C GLU A 299 17.26 -14.77 6.95
N VAL A 300 17.89 -14.03 6.05
CA VAL A 300 17.77 -14.21 4.61
C VAL A 300 18.18 -15.66 4.31
N LEU A 301 17.24 -16.48 3.82
CA LEU A 301 17.52 -17.81 3.26
C LEU A 301 18.17 -17.69 1.89
#